data_AF-A0A439D6H2-F1
#
_entry.id   AF-A0A439D6H2-F1
#
_cell.length_a   1.000
_cell.length_b   1.000
_cell.length_c   1.000
_cell.angle_alpha   90.00
_cell.angle_beta   90.00
_cell.angle_gamma   90.00
#
_symmetry.space_group_name_H-M   'P 1'
#
loop_
_entity.id
_entity.type
_entity.pdbx_description
1 polymer ?
#
loop_
_entity_poly.entity_id
_entity_poly.type
_entity_poly.pdbx_seq_one_letter_code
_entity_poly.pdbx_strand_id
1 'polypeptide(L)'
;MLIQTTARRPLGAWKGVLRRARQQRLMSMPFSRTITTETTPTIPSAVDHTPIPAAAPKPSPPKPFLHSLKPQNPQTPTRSAFAVYPRVPSSKASAPAPLDSYHAQQIRRLDPKGLRKRLFSKANPDAAKPGDVLQVTTKRGEPFAGVCLSIRRAGVDTAILLRNTVTKIGVEMWYKIYSPNVLGIEIVWRRPKRARRARLTYMRQPKHDMGNVDNLVAEWRRTRNVFSSKGKAGKGAAAAGAKGRR
;
A
#
# COMPACT_ATOMS: atom_id res chain seq x y z
N MET A 1 30.72 64.61 37.69
CA MET A 1 31.57 63.75 36.81
C MET A 1 30.79 62.48 36.52
N LEU A 2 30.65 62.15 35.23
CA LEU A 2 29.93 60.98 34.71
C LEU A 2 30.64 59.66 35.06
N ILE A 3 29.88 58.55 35.15
CA ILE A 3 29.88 57.41 34.20
C ILE A 3 29.02 56.25 34.77
N GLN A 4 28.03 55.81 33.98
CA GLN A 4 27.33 54.53 34.11
C GLN A 4 28.26 53.37 33.69
N THR A 5 28.19 52.20 34.33
CA THR A 5 28.55 50.94 33.64
C THR A 5 27.68 49.74 34.04
N THR A 6 27.32 49.02 32.98
CA THR A 6 26.40 47.91 32.74
C THR A 6 26.80 46.53 33.27
N ALA A 7 25.79 45.65 33.32
CA ALA A 7 25.78 44.20 33.50
C ALA A 7 26.88 43.37 32.81
N ARG A 8 27.33 42.29 33.46
CA ARG A 8 27.82 41.04 32.82
C ARG A 8 27.54 39.81 33.68
N ARG A 9 26.52 39.01 33.33
CA ARG A 9 26.41 37.59 33.68
C ARG A 9 26.48 36.78 32.37
N PRO A 10 27.47 35.90 32.17
CA PRO A 10 27.64 35.21 30.89
C PRO A 10 26.62 34.07 30.72
N LEU A 11 25.84 34.14 29.63
CA LEU A 11 24.94 33.10 29.11
C LEU A 11 25.74 31.93 28.53
N GLY A 12 26.42 31.15 29.38
CA GLY A 12 27.38 30.13 28.97
C GLY A 12 26.95 28.67 29.09
N ALA A 13 25.73 28.33 29.54
CA ALA A 13 25.45 26.96 29.99
C ALA A 13 24.35 26.18 29.23
N TRP A 14 23.84 26.70 28.11
CA TRP A 14 22.70 26.04 27.41
C TRP A 14 23.12 24.81 26.59
N LYS A 15 24.40 24.73 26.18
CA LYS A 15 24.93 23.55 25.45
C LYS A 15 25.14 22.32 26.35
N GLY A 16 25.26 22.50 27.66
CA GLY A 16 25.40 21.40 28.63
C GLY A 16 24.08 20.67 28.92
N VAL A 17 22.98 21.42 28.98
CA VAL A 17 21.64 20.88 29.29
C VAL A 17 21.12 19.96 28.16
N LEU A 18 21.36 20.33 26.90
CA LEU A 18 20.97 19.52 25.74
C LEU A 18 21.76 18.20 25.62
N ARG A 19 22.97 18.13 26.21
CA ARG A 19 23.80 16.92 26.16
C ARG A 19 23.36 15.87 27.17
N ARG A 20 22.85 16.27 28.34
CA ARG A 20 22.31 15.36 29.37
C ARG A 20 20.97 14.73 28.97
N ALA A 21 20.07 15.49 28.33
CA ALA A 21 18.77 14.97 27.88
C ALA A 21 18.88 13.87 26.81
N ARG A 22 19.99 13.82 26.06
CA ARG A 22 20.22 12.82 25.01
C ARG A 22 20.79 11.50 25.56
N GLN A 23 21.48 11.53 26.70
CA GLN A 23 21.99 10.32 27.38
C GLN A 23 20.91 9.61 28.19
N GLN A 24 19.98 10.34 28.81
CA GLN A 24 18.87 9.73 29.57
C GLN A 24 17.87 8.97 28.69
N ARG A 25 17.77 9.29 27.39
CA ARG A 25 16.92 8.56 26.43
C ARG A 25 17.49 7.22 25.97
N LEU A 26 18.77 6.94 26.28
CA LEU A 26 19.42 5.66 25.97
C LEU A 26 19.34 4.65 27.12
N MET A 27 18.91 5.07 28.32
CA MET A 27 18.88 4.20 29.50
C MET A 27 17.48 3.84 30.00
N SER A 28 16.41 4.28 29.32
CA SER A 28 15.04 3.90 29.65
C SER A 28 14.24 3.56 28.41
N MET A 29 14.27 2.29 28.00
CA MET A 29 13.04 1.60 27.58
C MET A 29 13.10 0.10 27.91
N PRO A 30 11.97 -0.49 28.32
CA PRO A 30 11.91 -1.77 29.02
C PRO A 30 11.69 -2.96 28.08
N PHE A 31 12.10 -4.13 28.59
CA PHE A 31 11.51 -5.45 28.39
C PHE A 31 11.41 -5.98 26.94
N SER A 32 12.47 -6.68 26.55
CA SER A 32 12.46 -7.70 25.52
C SER A 32 11.44 -8.80 25.86
N ARG A 33 10.30 -8.83 25.15
CA ARG A 33 9.43 -10.01 25.11
C ARG A 33 9.99 -10.99 24.08
N THR A 34 10.55 -12.10 24.56
CA THR A 34 10.80 -13.30 23.77
C THR A 34 9.46 -13.95 23.41
N ILE A 35 9.19 -14.10 22.12
CA ILE A 35 8.08 -14.92 21.61
C ILE A 35 8.73 -16.16 21.00
N THR A 36 8.57 -17.30 21.67
CA THR A 36 8.88 -18.62 21.15
C THR A 36 7.78 -19.01 20.16
N THR A 37 8.15 -19.38 18.94
CA THR A 37 7.25 -20.04 17.99
C THR A 37 7.76 -21.44 17.75
N GLU A 38 7.02 -22.44 18.24
CA GLU A 38 7.21 -23.84 17.90
C GLU A 38 6.78 -24.08 16.45
N THR A 39 7.68 -24.63 15.64
CA THR A 39 7.39 -25.09 14.28
C THR A 39 6.97 -26.55 14.30
N THR A 40 5.71 -26.81 14.02
CA THR A 40 5.19 -28.13 13.64
C THR A 40 5.75 -28.53 12.26
N PRO A 41 6.37 -29.71 12.08
CA PRO A 41 6.82 -30.15 10.76
C PRO A 41 5.61 -30.58 9.92
N THR A 42 5.22 -29.75 8.95
CA THR A 42 4.28 -30.15 7.90
C THR A 42 5.07 -30.70 6.72
N ILE A 43 4.80 -31.96 6.40
CA ILE A 43 5.33 -32.73 5.28
C ILE A 43 5.09 -31.95 3.96
N PRO A 44 6.10 -31.71 3.11
CA PRO A 44 5.91 -30.96 1.88
C PRO A 44 5.26 -31.83 0.79
N SER A 45 3.99 -31.54 0.48
CA SER A 45 3.37 -31.93 -0.78
C SER A 45 3.91 -31.06 -1.92
N ALA A 46 4.26 -31.72 -3.02
CA ALA A 46 4.94 -31.18 -4.19
C ALA A 46 4.33 -29.88 -4.76
N VAL A 47 5.17 -28.86 -4.93
CA VAL A 47 4.85 -27.64 -5.69
C VAL A 47 6.04 -27.24 -6.54
N ASP A 48 5.76 -26.97 -7.81
CA ASP A 48 6.67 -26.60 -8.90
C ASP A 48 7.88 -25.73 -8.50
N HIS A 49 9.06 -26.23 -8.85
CA HIS A 49 10.32 -25.50 -8.78
C HIS A 49 10.35 -24.40 -9.85
N THR A 50 9.85 -23.20 -9.55
CA THR A 50 10.37 -22.02 -10.25
C THR A 50 11.82 -21.82 -9.81
N PRO A 51 12.81 -21.82 -10.72
CA PRO A 51 14.20 -21.64 -10.32
C PRO A 51 14.33 -20.25 -9.69
N ILE A 52 14.85 -20.22 -8.46
CA ILE A 52 15.36 -19.01 -7.84
C ILE A 52 16.38 -18.45 -8.85
N PRO A 53 16.21 -17.23 -9.38
CA PRO A 53 17.17 -16.71 -10.35
C PRO A 53 18.55 -16.74 -9.68
N ALA A 54 19.50 -17.38 -10.37
CA ALA A 54 20.88 -17.53 -9.91
C ALA A 54 21.35 -16.21 -9.32
N ALA A 55 21.75 -16.24 -8.05
CA ALA A 55 22.20 -15.06 -7.33
C ALA A 55 23.23 -14.34 -8.20
N ALA A 56 22.93 -13.08 -8.57
CA ALA A 56 23.84 -12.26 -9.34
C ALA A 56 25.25 -12.34 -8.70
N PRO A 57 26.32 -12.44 -9.51
CA PRO A 57 27.67 -12.57 -8.98
C PRO A 57 27.92 -11.44 -7.99
N LYS A 58 28.37 -11.80 -6.77
CA LYS A 58 28.71 -10.81 -5.74
C LYS A 58 29.69 -9.80 -6.38
N PRO A 59 29.40 -8.49 -6.34
CA PRO A 59 30.28 -7.52 -6.96
C PRO A 59 31.69 -7.67 -6.35
N SER A 60 32.69 -7.83 -7.21
CA SER A 60 34.10 -7.89 -6.78
C SER A 60 34.42 -6.66 -5.93
N PRO A 61 35.20 -6.81 -4.85
CA PRO A 61 35.54 -5.68 -3.99
C PRO A 61 36.17 -4.56 -4.84
N PRO A 62 35.84 -3.29 -4.55
CA PRO A 62 36.35 -2.19 -5.34
C PRO A 62 37.86 -2.11 -5.18
N LYS A 63 38.56 -1.92 -6.30
CA LYS A 63 40.03 -1.89 -6.33
C LYS A 63 40.55 -0.79 -5.38
N PRO A 64 41.53 -1.08 -4.51
CA PRO A 64 42.11 -0.07 -3.66
C PRO A 64 42.84 0.97 -4.51
N PHE A 65 42.85 2.22 -4.05
CA PHE A 65 43.75 3.24 -4.59
C PHE A 65 44.87 3.50 -3.58
N LEU A 66 46.06 3.83 -4.09
CA LEU A 66 47.22 4.09 -3.24
C LEU A 66 47.14 5.53 -2.71
N HIS A 67 47.05 5.69 -1.39
CA HIS A 67 47.09 7.00 -0.74
C HIS A 67 48.49 7.26 -0.19
N SER A 68 49.12 8.34 -0.66
CA SER A 68 50.45 8.76 -0.27
C SER A 68 50.39 10.00 0.62
N LEU A 69 51.00 9.96 1.80
CA LEU A 69 51.07 11.12 2.68
C LEU A 69 52.11 12.10 2.15
N LYS A 70 51.68 13.32 1.78
CA LYS A 70 52.59 14.34 1.27
C LYS A 70 53.56 14.78 2.39
N PRO A 71 54.88 14.79 2.14
CA PRO A 71 55.84 15.30 3.11
C PRO A 71 55.68 16.81 3.31
N GLN A 72 56.05 17.29 4.49
CA GLN A 72 55.94 18.71 4.84
C GLN A 72 56.96 19.58 4.08
N ASN A 73 58.10 19.00 3.67
CA ASN A 73 59.06 19.61 2.78
C ASN A 73 58.88 19.04 1.35
N PRO A 74 58.64 19.85 0.32
CA PRO A 74 58.51 19.38 -1.07
C PRO A 74 59.76 18.72 -1.66
N GLN A 75 60.93 18.97 -1.09
CA GLN A 75 62.20 18.41 -1.55
C GLN A 75 62.47 16.99 -1.01
N THR A 76 61.71 16.52 -0.03
CA THR A 76 61.89 15.18 0.55
C THR A 76 61.02 14.13 -0.15
N PRO A 77 61.51 12.89 -0.35
CA PRO A 77 60.74 11.83 -1.00
C PRO A 77 59.58 11.34 -0.12
N THR A 78 58.54 10.82 -0.76
CA THR A 78 57.35 10.33 -0.06
C THR A 78 57.65 9.02 0.67
N ARG A 79 57.55 9.02 2.01
CA ARG A 79 58.02 7.91 2.86
C ARG A 79 56.97 6.81 3.09
N SER A 80 55.68 7.15 3.10
CA SER A 80 54.61 6.18 3.38
C SER A 80 53.45 6.33 2.39
N ALA A 81 53.09 5.20 1.80
CA ALA A 81 51.90 5.03 1.01
C ALA A 81 51.18 3.77 1.48
N PHE A 82 49.86 3.83 1.57
CA PHE A 82 49.04 2.69 1.97
C PHE A 82 47.83 2.55 1.07
N ALA A 83 47.37 1.32 0.89
CA ALA A 83 46.19 1.02 0.09
C ALA A 83 44.92 1.46 0.84
N VAL A 84 44.17 2.39 0.25
CA VAL A 84 42.85 2.80 0.75
C VAL A 84 41.79 2.09 -0.07
N TYR A 85 41.03 1.23 0.60
CA TYR A 85 39.86 0.58 0.01
C TYR A 85 38.69 1.58 0.00
N PRO A 86 38.10 1.88 -1.17
CA PRO A 86 36.95 2.76 -1.21
C PRO A 86 35.75 2.09 -0.53
N ARG A 87 34.82 2.91 -0.02
CA ARG A 87 33.59 2.39 0.60
C ARG A 87 32.74 1.69 -0.46
N VAL A 88 32.15 0.55 -0.08
CA VAL A 88 31.11 -0.09 -0.90
C VAL A 88 30.00 0.96 -1.16
N PRO A 89 29.56 1.13 -2.41
CA PRO A 89 28.54 2.14 -2.73
C PRO A 89 27.28 1.91 -1.91
N SER A 90 26.74 2.99 -1.34
CA SER A 90 25.51 2.91 -0.56
C SER A 90 24.33 2.55 -1.46
N SER A 91 23.49 1.59 -1.03
CA SER A 91 22.23 1.25 -1.70
C SER A 91 21.28 2.44 -1.84
N LYS A 92 21.40 3.47 -0.99
CA LYS A 92 20.61 4.71 -1.08
C LYS A 92 20.86 5.49 -2.38
N ALA A 93 22.09 5.45 -2.91
CA ALA A 93 22.41 6.10 -4.17
C ALA A 93 21.75 5.39 -5.36
N SER A 94 21.63 4.06 -5.29
CA SER A 94 20.99 3.24 -6.32
C SER A 94 19.46 3.35 -6.31
N ALA A 95 18.85 3.56 -5.14
CA ALA A 95 17.39 3.65 -5.00
C ALA A 95 17.02 4.82 -4.06
N PRO A 96 16.82 6.04 -4.61
CA PRO A 96 16.51 7.22 -3.81
C PRO A 96 15.20 7.11 -3.01
N ALA A 97 14.19 6.40 -3.52
CA ALA A 97 12.88 6.20 -2.88
C ALA A 97 12.47 4.72 -2.85
N PRO A 98 13.08 3.89 -1.97
CA PRO A 98 12.91 2.44 -2.00
C PRO A 98 11.48 1.99 -1.67
N LEU A 99 10.76 2.75 -0.84
CA LEU A 99 9.38 2.45 -0.47
C LEU A 99 8.41 2.60 -1.64
N ASP A 100 8.58 3.61 -2.49
CA ASP A 100 7.73 3.83 -3.65
C ASP A 100 7.95 2.73 -4.70
N SER A 101 9.22 2.35 -4.92
CA SER A 101 9.55 1.21 -5.79
C SER A 101 8.96 -0.10 -5.24
N TYR A 102 9.01 -0.31 -3.92
CA TYR A 102 8.42 -1.48 -3.28
C TYR A 102 6.90 -1.50 -3.45
N HIS A 103 6.21 -0.39 -3.20
CA HIS A 103 4.77 -0.30 -3.42
C HIS A 103 4.39 -0.56 -4.89
N ALA A 104 5.14 0.00 -5.84
CA ALA A 104 4.92 -0.25 -7.26
C ALA A 104 5.12 -1.73 -7.62
N GLN A 105 6.16 -2.37 -7.09
CA GLN A 105 6.43 -3.80 -7.28
C GLN A 105 5.30 -4.67 -6.72
N GLN A 106 4.84 -4.40 -5.48
CA GLN A 106 3.75 -5.14 -4.85
C GLN A 106 2.43 -4.95 -5.59
N ILE A 107 2.11 -3.72 -6.02
CA ILE A 107 0.90 -3.45 -6.82
C ILE A 107 0.97 -4.22 -8.15
N ARG A 108 2.12 -4.25 -8.83
CA ARG A 108 2.31 -5.03 -10.06
C ARG A 108 2.09 -6.53 -9.85
N ARG A 109 2.52 -7.06 -8.70
CA ARG A 109 2.29 -8.46 -8.32
C ARG A 109 0.83 -8.77 -8.00
N LEU A 110 0.15 -7.88 -7.27
CA LEU A 110 -1.22 -8.11 -6.77
C LEU A 110 -2.31 -7.73 -7.78
N ASP A 111 -2.05 -6.79 -8.68
CA ASP A 111 -2.96 -6.36 -9.75
C ASP A 111 -2.23 -6.37 -11.11
N PRO A 112 -1.97 -7.56 -11.67
CA PRO A 112 -1.20 -7.70 -12.92
C PRO A 112 -1.89 -7.03 -14.11
N LYS A 113 -3.23 -6.97 -14.11
CA LYS A 113 -4.02 -6.30 -15.17
C LYS A 113 -4.19 -4.79 -14.93
N GLY A 114 -3.80 -4.28 -13.76
CA GLY A 114 -3.97 -2.88 -13.39
C GLY A 114 -5.43 -2.40 -13.29
N LEU A 115 -6.41 -3.31 -13.23
CA LEU A 115 -7.83 -2.98 -13.27
C LEU A 115 -8.26 -2.25 -12.00
N ARG A 116 -7.78 -2.70 -10.84
CA ARG A 116 -8.11 -2.11 -9.54
C ARG A 116 -7.42 -0.76 -9.39
N LYS A 117 -6.16 -0.66 -9.84
CA LYS A 117 -5.44 0.61 -9.91
C LYS A 117 -6.17 1.63 -10.79
N ARG A 118 -6.67 1.21 -11.96
CA ARG A 118 -7.44 2.06 -12.89
C ARG A 118 -8.79 2.48 -12.31
N LEU A 119 -9.52 1.56 -11.67
CA LEU A 119 -10.82 1.82 -11.05
C LEU A 119 -10.76 2.90 -9.97
N PHE A 120 -9.65 2.94 -9.22
CA PHE A 120 -9.43 3.94 -8.19
C PHE A 120 -8.42 5.01 -8.59
N SER A 121 -8.03 5.17 -9.86
CA SER A 121 -7.09 6.23 -10.25
C SER A 121 -7.78 7.60 -10.24
N LYS A 122 -7.15 8.65 -9.69
CA LYS A 122 -7.71 10.02 -9.79
C LYS A 122 -7.71 10.56 -11.22
N ALA A 123 -6.81 10.07 -12.06
CA ALA A 123 -6.68 10.49 -13.46
C ALA A 123 -7.80 9.95 -14.34
N ASN A 124 -8.49 8.88 -13.92
CA ASN A 124 -9.57 8.29 -14.69
C ASN A 124 -10.91 9.00 -14.37
N PRO A 125 -11.61 9.58 -15.36
CA PRO A 125 -12.91 10.22 -15.13
C PRO A 125 -13.97 9.24 -14.60
N ASP A 126 -13.90 7.99 -15.06
CA ASP A 126 -14.80 6.89 -14.71
C ASP A 126 -14.41 6.16 -13.42
N ALA A 127 -13.38 6.65 -12.70
CA ALA A 127 -13.00 6.07 -11.43
C ALA A 127 -14.16 6.09 -10.41
N ALA A 128 -14.13 5.13 -9.50
CA ALA A 128 -15.03 5.10 -8.35
C ALA A 128 -14.79 6.32 -7.46
N LYS A 129 -15.86 7.01 -7.08
CA LYS A 129 -15.82 8.23 -6.27
C LYS A 129 -16.54 8.00 -4.93
N PRO A 130 -16.20 8.77 -3.88
CA PRO A 130 -16.98 8.76 -2.66
C PRO A 130 -18.44 9.14 -2.96
N GLY A 131 -19.37 8.34 -2.43
CA GLY A 131 -20.81 8.46 -2.67
C GLY A 131 -21.36 7.50 -3.72
N ASP A 132 -20.50 6.82 -4.50
CA ASP A 132 -20.93 5.71 -5.37
C ASP A 132 -21.23 4.47 -4.52
N VAL A 133 -22.14 3.61 -5.00
CA VAL A 133 -22.41 2.30 -4.40
C VAL A 133 -21.52 1.27 -5.08
N LEU A 134 -20.69 0.61 -4.28
CA LEU A 134 -19.75 -0.40 -4.73
C LEU A 134 -20.17 -1.76 -4.19
N GLN A 135 -20.09 -2.78 -5.03
CA GLN A 135 -20.20 -4.18 -4.62
C GLN A 135 -18.80 -4.80 -4.62
N VAL A 136 -18.39 -5.34 -3.48
CA VAL A 136 -17.12 -6.04 -3.29
C VAL A 136 -17.41 -7.53 -3.21
N THR A 137 -16.87 -8.28 -4.15
CA THR A 137 -16.95 -9.74 -4.15
C THR A 137 -15.69 -10.28 -3.49
N THR A 138 -15.84 -10.99 -2.38
CA THR A 138 -14.74 -11.66 -1.67
C THR A 138 -14.59 -13.11 -2.13
N LYS A 139 -13.42 -13.71 -1.87
CA LYS A 139 -13.12 -15.12 -2.19
C LYS A 139 -13.99 -16.09 -1.37
N ARG A 140 -14.39 -15.66 -0.17
CA ARG A 140 -15.25 -16.40 0.75
C ARG A 140 -16.35 -15.46 1.24
N GLY A 141 -17.54 -16.00 1.44
CA GLY A 141 -18.70 -15.27 1.95
C GLY A 141 -19.52 -14.56 0.87
N GLU A 142 -20.55 -13.86 1.33
CA GLU A 142 -21.46 -13.10 0.47
C GLU A 142 -20.81 -11.78 0.01
N PRO A 143 -21.01 -11.36 -1.25
CA PRO A 143 -20.54 -10.05 -1.71
C PRO A 143 -21.19 -8.93 -0.91
N PHE A 144 -20.37 -8.00 -0.41
CA PHE A 144 -20.86 -6.86 0.33
C PHE A 144 -21.05 -5.66 -0.59
N ALA A 145 -22.26 -5.12 -0.62
CA ALA A 145 -22.57 -3.87 -1.30
C ALA A 145 -22.77 -2.74 -0.30
N GLY A 146 -22.27 -1.55 -0.63
CA GLY A 146 -22.44 -0.39 0.23
C GLY A 146 -22.00 0.91 -0.43
N VAL A 147 -22.44 2.03 0.15
CA VAL A 147 -21.99 3.36 -0.26
C VAL A 147 -20.53 3.55 0.14
N CYS A 148 -19.70 4.00 -0.80
CA CYS A 148 -18.33 4.37 -0.51
C CYS A 148 -18.26 5.70 0.25
N LEU A 149 -17.99 5.66 1.55
CA LEU A 149 -17.82 6.88 2.35
C LEU A 149 -16.46 7.53 2.13
N SER A 150 -15.41 6.72 1.96
CA SER A 150 -14.05 7.23 1.80
C SER A 150 -13.13 6.26 1.08
N ILE A 151 -12.13 6.83 0.40
CA ILE A 151 -11.06 6.09 -0.28
C ILE A 151 -9.73 6.53 0.34
N ARG A 152 -9.07 5.65 1.07
CA ARG A 152 -7.75 5.87 1.68
C ARG A 152 -6.67 5.41 0.71
N ARG A 153 -5.82 6.32 0.24
CA ARG A 153 -4.72 6.02 -0.69
C ARG A 153 -3.41 5.92 0.07
N ALA A 154 -2.86 4.72 0.17
CA ALA A 154 -1.66 4.41 0.93
C ALA A 154 -0.83 3.35 0.21
N GLY A 155 -0.48 3.59 -1.06
CA GLY A 155 0.27 2.63 -1.88
C GLY A 155 -0.46 1.30 -2.01
N VAL A 156 0.22 0.21 -1.65
CA VAL A 156 -0.34 -1.16 -1.62
C VAL A 156 -1.48 -1.32 -0.61
N ASP A 157 -1.54 -0.46 0.41
CA ASP A 157 -2.53 -0.52 1.49
C ASP A 157 -3.78 0.32 1.22
N THR A 158 -3.96 0.74 -0.04
CA THR A 158 -5.13 1.49 -0.47
C THR A 158 -6.42 0.76 -0.13
N ALA A 159 -7.37 1.48 0.47
CA ALA A 159 -8.56 0.89 1.06
C ALA A 159 -9.80 1.76 0.79
N ILE A 160 -10.96 1.12 0.80
CA ILE A 160 -12.28 1.76 0.70
C ILE A 160 -13.10 1.45 1.93
N LEU A 161 -13.85 2.44 2.42
CA LEU A 161 -14.83 2.29 3.50
C LEU A 161 -16.22 2.25 2.88
N LEU A 162 -16.91 1.13 3.02
CA LEU A 162 -18.27 0.93 2.55
C LEU A 162 -19.24 0.90 3.73
N ARG A 163 -20.41 1.54 3.56
CA ARG A 163 -21.51 1.54 4.53
C ARG A 163 -22.76 0.94 3.89
N ASN A 164 -23.47 0.09 4.63
CA ASN A 164 -24.80 -0.41 4.28
C ASN A 164 -25.64 -0.54 5.57
N THR A 165 -26.96 -0.44 5.48
CA THR A 165 -27.85 -0.87 6.58
C THR A 165 -28.44 -2.22 6.24
N VAL A 166 -27.97 -3.26 6.93
CA VAL A 166 -28.47 -4.63 6.76
C VAL A 166 -29.52 -4.87 7.83
N THR A 167 -30.68 -5.38 7.40
CA THR A 167 -31.92 -5.56 8.19
C THR A 167 -32.41 -4.27 8.85
N LYS A 168 -31.76 -3.79 9.92
CA LYS A 168 -31.98 -2.47 10.56
C LYS A 168 -30.72 -1.89 11.21
N ILE A 169 -29.56 -2.50 10.98
CA ILE A 169 -28.29 -2.16 11.64
C ILE A 169 -27.32 -1.59 10.59
N GLY A 170 -26.75 -0.43 10.87
CA GLY A 170 -25.72 0.18 10.03
C GLY A 170 -24.37 -0.52 10.19
N VAL A 171 -23.90 -1.17 9.12
CA VAL A 171 -22.63 -1.89 9.06
C VAL A 171 -21.65 -1.11 8.20
N GLU A 172 -20.41 -1.00 8.67
CA GLU A 172 -19.32 -0.40 7.91
C GLU A 172 -18.14 -1.35 7.79
N MET A 173 -17.58 -1.47 6.58
CA MET A 173 -16.45 -2.36 6.33
C MET A 173 -15.35 -1.68 5.53
N TRP A 174 -14.11 -1.92 5.97
CA TRP A 174 -12.91 -1.54 5.24
C TRP A 174 -12.45 -2.68 4.35
N TYR A 175 -12.29 -2.40 3.06
CA TYR A 175 -11.69 -3.33 2.11
C TYR A 175 -10.38 -2.79 1.57
N LYS A 176 -9.33 -3.62 1.64
CA LYS A 176 -8.06 -3.38 0.97
C LYS A 176 -8.19 -3.79 -0.50
N ILE A 177 -8.04 -2.84 -1.42
CA ILE A 177 -8.35 -3.08 -2.84
C ILE A 177 -7.39 -4.10 -3.48
N TYR A 178 -6.14 -4.12 -3.04
CA TYR A 178 -5.13 -5.04 -3.56
C TYR A 178 -5.06 -6.36 -2.78
N SER A 179 -5.98 -6.60 -1.84
CA SER A 179 -6.02 -7.89 -1.14
C SER A 179 -6.36 -9.03 -2.11
N PRO A 180 -5.69 -10.19 -2.02
CA PRO A 180 -6.05 -11.38 -2.80
C PRO A 180 -7.38 -11.99 -2.36
N ASN A 181 -7.90 -11.62 -1.17
CA ASN A 181 -9.20 -12.05 -0.69
C ASN A 181 -10.35 -11.33 -1.39
N VAL A 182 -10.09 -10.15 -1.96
CA VAL A 182 -11.07 -9.45 -2.80
C VAL A 182 -10.91 -9.99 -4.21
N LEU A 183 -11.97 -10.55 -4.79
CA LEU A 183 -11.99 -11.03 -6.17
C LEU A 183 -12.20 -9.85 -7.13
N GLY A 184 -13.26 -9.07 -6.90
CA GLY A 184 -13.67 -7.98 -7.77
C GLY A 184 -14.35 -6.86 -7.00
N ILE A 185 -14.28 -5.66 -7.56
CA ILE A 185 -15.00 -4.48 -7.07
C ILE A 185 -15.72 -3.87 -8.26
N GLU A 186 -17.02 -3.72 -8.14
CA GLU A 186 -17.89 -3.29 -9.23
C GLU A 186 -18.73 -2.10 -8.78
N ILE A 187 -18.92 -1.13 -9.67
CA ILE A 187 -19.77 0.03 -9.42
C ILE A 187 -21.19 -0.40 -9.76
N VAL A 188 -22.05 -0.47 -8.74
CA VAL A 188 -23.46 -0.82 -8.88
C VAL A 188 -24.27 0.41 -9.29
N TRP A 189 -24.02 1.51 -8.60
CA TRP A 189 -24.73 2.76 -8.82
C TRP A 189 -23.76 3.93 -8.69
N ARG A 190 -23.86 4.88 -9.61
CA ARG A 190 -23.07 6.12 -9.60
C ARG A 190 -23.91 7.26 -9.06
N ARG A 191 -23.29 8.09 -8.22
CA ARG A 191 -23.93 9.29 -7.73
C ARG A 191 -24.14 10.29 -8.88
N PRO A 192 -25.37 10.80 -9.11
CA PRO A 192 -25.65 11.73 -10.22
C PRO A 192 -24.78 12.99 -10.18
N LYS A 193 -24.55 13.52 -8.98
CA LYS A 193 -23.69 14.68 -8.76
C LYS A 193 -22.48 14.28 -7.92
N ARG A 194 -21.29 14.72 -8.31
CA ARG A 194 -20.07 14.50 -7.52
C ARG A 194 -20.22 15.07 -6.10
N ALA A 195 -19.81 14.29 -5.11
CA ALA A 195 -19.77 14.78 -3.73
C ALA A 195 -18.78 15.94 -3.58
N ARG A 196 -19.13 16.94 -2.77
CA ARG A 196 -18.27 18.10 -2.49
C ARG A 196 -17.17 17.78 -1.47
N ARG A 197 -17.36 16.77 -0.62
CA ARG A 197 -16.40 16.33 0.40
C ARG A 197 -15.65 15.08 -0.05
N ALA A 198 -14.40 14.94 0.36
CA ALA A 198 -13.58 13.75 0.08
C ALA A 198 -13.95 12.54 0.96
N ARG A 199 -14.52 12.80 2.15
CA ARG A 199 -15.03 11.78 3.08
C ARG A 199 -16.46 12.12 3.45
N LEU A 200 -17.36 11.15 3.33
CA LEU A 200 -18.80 11.32 3.54
C LEU A 200 -19.23 10.75 4.90
N THR A 201 -18.46 11.03 5.96
CA THR A 201 -18.74 10.54 7.32
C THR A 201 -20.09 11.01 7.87
N TYR A 202 -20.63 12.11 7.33
CA TYR A 202 -21.95 12.64 7.68
C TYR A 202 -23.10 11.69 7.28
N MET A 203 -22.88 10.74 6.35
CA MET A 203 -23.88 9.74 5.97
C MET A 203 -24.18 8.72 7.07
N ARG A 204 -23.49 8.79 8.22
CA ARG A 204 -23.85 8.03 9.43
C ARG A 204 -25.07 8.59 10.14
N GLN A 205 -25.40 9.87 9.89
CA GLN A 205 -26.54 10.52 10.50
C GLN A 205 -27.82 10.13 9.73
N PRO A 206 -28.95 9.85 10.41
CA PRO A 206 -30.18 9.38 9.77
C PRO A 206 -30.67 10.28 8.62
N LYS A 207 -30.49 11.61 8.74
CA LYS A 207 -30.86 12.60 7.71
C LYS A 207 -30.16 12.38 6.36
N HIS A 208 -28.96 11.80 6.38
CA HIS A 208 -28.10 11.69 5.20
C HIS A 208 -27.74 10.24 4.85
N ASP A 209 -28.22 9.29 5.65
CA ASP A 209 -27.97 7.87 5.42
C ASP A 209 -28.72 7.43 4.16
N MET A 210 -28.06 6.59 3.35
CA MET A 210 -28.70 6.01 2.17
C MET A 210 -29.61 4.85 2.57
N GLY A 211 -29.40 4.27 3.76
CA GLY A 211 -30.12 3.08 4.20
C GLY A 211 -29.67 1.84 3.45
N ASN A 212 -30.63 0.95 3.16
CA ASN A 212 -30.33 -0.34 2.55
C ASN A 212 -30.13 -0.18 1.04
N VAL A 213 -28.99 -0.65 0.52
CA VAL A 213 -28.64 -0.57 -0.90
C VAL A 213 -28.96 -1.85 -1.70
N ASP A 214 -29.55 -2.88 -1.09
CA ASP A 214 -29.83 -4.16 -1.74
C ASP A 214 -30.72 -4.04 -2.98
N ASN A 215 -31.67 -3.10 -2.97
CA ASN A 215 -32.55 -2.84 -4.11
C ASN A 215 -31.75 -2.40 -5.35
N LEU A 216 -30.75 -1.53 -5.18
CA LEU A 216 -29.87 -1.07 -6.27
C LEU A 216 -29.04 -2.23 -6.82
N VAL A 217 -28.58 -3.12 -5.95
CA VAL A 217 -27.84 -4.33 -6.35
C VAL A 217 -28.74 -5.27 -7.16
N ALA A 218 -29.98 -5.47 -6.72
CA ALA A 218 -30.96 -6.30 -7.42
C ALA A 218 -31.30 -5.75 -8.82
N GLU A 219 -31.53 -4.44 -8.94
CA GLU A 219 -31.78 -3.77 -10.21
C GLU A 219 -30.60 -3.88 -11.17
N TRP A 220 -29.39 -3.65 -10.67
CA TRP A 220 -28.17 -3.76 -11.46
C TRP A 220 -27.91 -5.21 -11.92
N ARG A 221 -28.16 -6.21 -11.06
CA ARG A 221 -28.09 -7.64 -11.43
C ARG A 221 -29.12 -7.99 -12.50
N ARG A 222 -30.36 -7.50 -12.35
CA ARG A 222 -31.43 -7.68 -13.35
C ARG A 222 -31.02 -7.11 -14.69
N THR A 223 -30.53 -5.87 -14.70
CA THR A 223 -30.09 -5.15 -15.89
C THR A 223 -28.98 -5.92 -16.61
N ARG A 224 -27.95 -6.35 -15.87
CA ARG A 224 -26.85 -7.14 -16.42
C ARG A 224 -27.31 -8.48 -17.01
N ASN A 225 -28.24 -9.17 -16.35
CA ASN A 225 -28.73 -10.47 -16.80
C ASN A 225 -29.55 -10.38 -18.10
N VAL A 226 -30.32 -9.30 -18.31
CA VAL A 226 -31.09 -9.08 -19.55
C VAL A 226 -30.16 -9.01 -20.77
N PHE A 227 -28.99 -8.39 -20.65
CA PHE A 227 -28.04 -8.33 -21.76
C PHE A 227 -27.31 -9.67 -22.03
N SER A 228 -27.23 -10.54 -21.02
CA SER A 228 -26.57 -11.85 -21.13
C SER A 228 -27.45 -12.93 -21.77
N SER A 229 -28.78 -12.87 -21.56
CA SER A 229 -29.71 -13.92 -22.02
C SER A 229 -29.81 -14.04 -23.55
N LYS A 230 -29.52 -12.98 -24.30
CA LYS A 230 -29.60 -12.98 -25.78
C LYS A 230 -28.57 -13.92 -26.45
N GLY A 231 -27.46 -14.23 -25.78
CA GLY A 231 -26.44 -15.17 -26.30
C GLY A 231 -26.69 -16.65 -25.98
N LYS A 232 -27.53 -16.95 -24.97
CA LYS A 232 -27.75 -18.33 -24.50
C LYS A 232 -28.98 -19.00 -25.12
N ALA A 233 -30.00 -18.22 -25.51
CA ALA A 233 -31.20 -18.73 -26.16
C ALA A 233 -30.93 -19.34 -27.55
N GLY A 234 -29.93 -18.86 -28.30
CA GLY A 234 -29.60 -19.37 -29.63
C GLY A 234 -28.84 -20.71 -29.66
N LYS A 235 -28.15 -21.09 -28.57
CA LYS A 235 -27.37 -22.35 -28.51
C LYS A 235 -28.14 -23.55 -27.94
N GLY A 236 -29.21 -23.32 -27.18
CA GLY A 236 -30.05 -24.40 -26.63
C GLY A 236 -31.04 -25.00 -27.63
N ALA A 237 -31.55 -24.19 -28.56
CA ALA A 237 -32.56 -24.64 -29.53
C ALA A 237 -32.00 -25.57 -30.63
N ALA A 238 -30.73 -25.38 -31.04
CA ALA A 238 -30.11 -26.19 -32.10
C ALA A 238 -29.76 -27.62 -31.65
N ALA A 239 -29.56 -27.87 -30.34
CA ALA A 239 -29.22 -29.20 -29.82
C ALA A 239 -30.44 -30.08 -29.53
N ALA A 240 -31.64 -29.49 -29.36
CA ALA A 240 -32.87 -30.23 -29.07
C ALA A 240 -33.54 -30.83 -30.33
N GLY A 241 -33.27 -30.29 -31.52
CA GLY A 241 -33.84 -30.77 -32.79
C GLY A 241 -33.18 -32.02 -33.39
N ALA A 242 -32.04 -32.46 -32.86
CA ALA A 242 -31.25 -33.55 -33.45
C ALA A 242 -31.46 -34.93 -32.79
N LYS A 243 -32.35 -35.06 -31.80
CA LYS A 243 -32.49 -36.28 -30.98
C LYS A 243 -33.82 -37.04 -31.11
N GLY A 244 -34.63 -36.74 -32.11
CA GLY A 244 -35.94 -37.37 -32.33
C GLY A 244 -36.19 -37.75 -33.77
N ARG A 245 -35.40 -38.70 -34.30
CA ARG A 245 -35.68 -39.38 -35.56
C ARG A 245 -34.89 -40.69 -35.63
N ARG A 246 -35.42 -41.72 -34.98
CA ARG A 246 -35.11 -43.13 -35.20
C ARG A 246 -36.31 -43.95 -34.74
#